data_AF-A0A4Q4WNM3-F1
#
_entry.id   AF-A0A4Q4WNM3-F1
#
_cell.length_a   1.000
_cell.length_b   1.000
_cell.length_c   1.000
_cell.angle_alpha   90.00
_cell.angle_beta   90.00
_cell.angle_gamma   90.00
#
_symmetry.space_group_name_H-M   'P 1'
#
loop_
_entity.id
_entity.type
_entity.pdbx_description
1 polymer ?
#
loop_
_entity_poly.entity_id
_entity_poly.type
_entity_poly.pdbx_seq_one_letter_code
_entity_poly.pdbx_strand_id
1 'polypeptide(L)'
;MGPTIVRVENRPFDAKIELEEWKAKKNKANREIKEEKKKGDSVDEAIVKKNERLVQEADLEIRRCALELALKDAEGERNDELMDQLKVAKRDLAIFRGEIVDGAGGSQGL
;
A
#
# COMPACT_ATOMS: atom_id res chain seq x y z
N MET A 1 -12.21 -41.38 -10.85
CA MET A 1 -11.37 -40.16 -10.83
C MET A 1 -12.28 -39.01 -10.43
N GLY A 2 -12.26 -38.63 -9.14
CA GLY A 2 -13.12 -37.55 -8.63
C GLY A 2 -12.53 -36.18 -9.00
N PRO A 3 -13.36 -35.15 -9.21
CA PRO A 3 -12.87 -33.81 -9.53
C PRO A 3 -12.12 -33.24 -8.32
N THR A 4 -10.86 -32.87 -8.53
CA THR A 4 -10.03 -32.18 -7.55
C THR A 4 -10.58 -30.78 -7.33
N ILE A 5 -11.32 -30.59 -6.23
CA ILE A 5 -11.74 -29.27 -5.77
C ILE A 5 -10.48 -28.56 -5.25
N VAL A 6 -9.98 -27.60 -6.01
CA VAL A 6 -8.98 -26.65 -5.52
C VAL A 6 -9.70 -25.75 -4.51
N ARG A 7 -9.51 -26.03 -3.21
CA ARG A 7 -9.85 -25.05 -2.18
C ARG A 7 -8.97 -23.83 -2.42
N VAL A 8 -9.55 -22.75 -2.91
CA VAL A 8 -8.97 -21.41 -2.78
C VAL A 8 -9.08 -21.07 -1.29
N GLU A 9 -8.09 -21.49 -0.51
CA GLU A 9 -7.96 -21.02 0.86
C GLU A 9 -7.79 -19.50 0.79
N ASN A 10 -8.78 -18.76 1.30
CA ASN A 10 -8.62 -17.38 1.74
C ASN A 10 -7.56 -17.40 2.86
N ARG A 11 -6.28 -17.50 2.50
CA ARG A 11 -5.19 -17.33 3.45
C ARG A 11 -5.25 -15.87 3.87
N PRO A 12 -5.29 -15.54 5.17
CA PRO A 12 -5.01 -14.20 5.62
C PRO A 12 -3.54 -13.96 5.25
N PHE A 13 -3.32 -13.39 4.07
CA PHE A 13 -2.01 -12.93 3.64
C PHE A 13 -1.51 -12.02 4.77
N ASP A 14 -0.39 -12.39 5.39
CA ASP A 14 0.09 -11.77 6.61
C ASP A 14 0.36 -10.30 6.33
N ALA A 15 -0.59 -9.42 6.67
CA ALA A 15 -0.40 -7.98 6.57
C ALA A 15 0.87 -7.57 7.33
N LYS A 16 1.35 -8.37 8.31
CA LYS A 16 2.67 -8.22 8.94
C LYS A 16 3.83 -8.49 7.97
N ILE A 17 3.80 -9.59 7.21
CA ILE A 17 4.86 -9.93 6.23
C ILE A 17 4.86 -8.88 5.11
N GLU A 18 3.70 -8.54 4.55
CA GLU A 18 3.60 -7.51 3.50
C GLU A 18 4.09 -6.14 4.01
N LEU A 19 3.72 -5.75 5.23
CA LEU A 19 4.18 -4.51 5.86
C LEU A 19 5.72 -4.49 5.97
N GLU A 20 6.34 -5.58 6.39
CA GLU A 20 7.81 -5.67 6.49
C GLU A 20 8.48 -5.62 5.11
N GLU A 21 7.90 -6.25 4.08
CA GLU A 21 8.39 -6.15 2.70
C GLU A 21 8.29 -4.71 2.17
N TRP A 22 7.17 -4.03 2.38
CA TRP A 22 7.00 -2.65 1.95
C TRP A 22 7.91 -1.69 2.73
N LYS A 23 8.11 -1.91 4.03
CA LYS A 23 9.12 -1.17 4.83
C LYS A 23 10.54 -1.38 4.27
N ALA A 24 10.90 -2.62 3.93
CA ALA A 24 12.19 -2.92 3.34
C ALA A 24 12.36 -2.23 1.98
N LYS A 25 11.33 -2.25 1.12
CA LYS A 25 11.29 -1.53 -0.16
C LYS A 25 11.43 -0.02 0.03
N LYS A 26 10.68 0.58 0.95
CA LYS A 26 10.77 2.00 1.31
C LYS A 26 12.18 2.37 1.76
N ASN A 27 12.77 1.58 2.65
CA ASN A 27 14.10 1.81 3.17
C ASN A 27 15.18 1.70 2.09
N LYS A 28 15.03 0.73 1.18
CA LYS A 28 15.90 0.60 0.01
C LYS A 28 15.82 1.81 -0.90
N ALA A 29 14.61 2.24 -1.29
CA ALA A 29 14.40 3.40 -2.15
C ALA A 29 14.92 4.71 -1.50
N ASN A 30 14.67 4.91 -0.19
CA ASN A 30 15.22 6.05 0.54
C ASN A 30 16.76 6.03 0.61
N ARG A 31 17.36 4.85 0.74
CA ARG A 31 18.82 4.70 0.72
C ARG A 31 19.37 5.09 -0.65
N GLU A 32 18.76 4.60 -1.73
CA GLU A 32 19.14 4.95 -3.10
C GLU A 32 19.02 6.47 -3.35
N ILE A 33 17.94 7.12 -2.91
CA ILE A 33 17.79 8.59 -2.99
C ILE A 33 18.92 9.30 -2.23
N LYS A 34 19.24 8.83 -1.03
CA LYS A 34 20.29 9.42 -0.19
C LYS A 34 21.68 9.24 -0.81
N GLU A 35 21.94 8.10 -1.42
CA GLU A 35 23.18 7.82 -2.15
C GLU A 35 23.28 8.66 -3.41
N GLU A 36 22.19 8.83 -4.16
CA GLU A 36 22.14 9.68 -5.35
C GLU A 36 22.37 11.17 -4.99
N LYS A 37 21.70 11.67 -3.94
CA LYS A 37 21.88 13.04 -3.44
C LYS A 37 23.30 13.29 -2.86
N LYS A 38 24.01 12.23 -2.44
CA LYS A 38 25.40 12.33 -1.98
C LYS A 38 26.42 12.46 -3.12
N LYS A 39 26.05 12.16 -4.37
CA LYS A 39 26.94 12.30 -5.52
C LYS A 39 27.27 13.77 -5.88
N GLY A 40 26.69 14.74 -5.16
CA GLY A 40 27.00 16.16 -5.31
C GLY A 40 26.46 16.70 -6.63
N ASP A 41 27.33 16.82 -7.64
CA ASP A 41 27.07 17.57 -8.87
C ASP A 41 26.29 16.81 -9.95
N SER A 42 26.07 15.50 -9.79
CA SER A 42 25.28 14.69 -10.73
C SER A 42 24.15 13.94 -10.00
N VAL A 43 23.15 14.67 -9.51
CA VAL A 43 21.92 14.03 -9.03
C VAL A 43 21.09 13.65 -10.25
N ASP A 44 20.93 12.36 -10.50
CA ASP A 44 19.98 11.88 -11.49
C ASP A 44 18.54 12.11 -10.95
N GLU A 45 17.93 13.22 -11.36
CA GLU A 45 16.56 13.56 -10.98
C GLU A 45 15.54 12.50 -11.39
N ALA A 46 15.80 11.72 -12.46
CA ALA A 46 14.92 10.65 -12.87
C ALA A 46 14.95 9.49 -11.86
N ILE A 47 16.14 9.15 -11.34
CA ILE A 47 16.30 8.16 -10.27
C ILE A 47 15.64 8.65 -8.97
N VAL A 48 15.84 9.91 -8.60
CA VAL A 48 15.24 10.49 -7.39
C VAL A 48 13.72 10.48 -7.48
N LYS A 49 13.13 11.03 -8.55
CA LYS A 49 11.67 11.08 -8.72
C LYS A 49 11.05 9.68 -8.79
N LYS A 50 11.72 8.73 -9.46
CA LYS A 50 11.27 7.32 -9.51
C LYS A 50 11.25 6.70 -8.11
N ASN A 51 12.32 6.87 -7.34
CA ASN A 51 12.39 6.32 -5.99
C ASN A 51 11.46 7.05 -5.01
N GLU A 52 11.24 8.36 -5.17
CA GLU A 52 10.26 9.11 -4.38
C GLU A 52 8.84 8.58 -4.60
N ARG A 53 8.49 8.24 -5.85
CA ARG A 53 7.23 7.56 -6.15
C ARG A 53 7.15 6.18 -5.49
N LEU A 54 8.21 5.38 -5.53
CA LEU A 54 8.26 4.07 -4.86
C LEU A 54 8.12 4.19 -3.33
N VAL A 55 8.71 5.23 -2.73
CA VAL A 55 8.56 5.53 -1.30
C VAL A 55 7.12 5.90 -0.96
N GLN A 56 6.48 6.75 -1.78
CA GLN A 56 5.07 7.12 -1.60
C GLN A 56 4.13 5.92 -1.75
N GLU A 57 4.36 5.05 -2.75
CA GLU A 57 3.59 3.82 -2.92
C GLU A 57 3.71 2.90 -1.69
N ALA A 58 4.95 2.69 -1.23
CA ALA A 58 5.23 1.88 -0.07
C ALA A 58 4.59 2.46 1.20
N ASP A 59 4.57 3.79 1.36
CA ASP A 59 3.93 4.45 2.49
C ASP A 59 2.41 4.25 2.51
N LEU A 60 1.76 4.30 1.35
CA LEU A 60 0.33 4.01 1.23
C LEU A 60 0.01 2.55 1.59
N GLU A 61 0.84 1.60 1.13
CA GLU A 61 0.66 0.19 1.48
C GLU A 61 0.97 -0.11 2.94
N ILE A 62 2.02 0.50 3.51
CA ILE A 62 2.32 0.39 4.94
C ILE A 62 1.12 0.89 5.76
N ARG A 63 0.52 2.02 5.37
CA ARG A 63 -0.66 2.57 6.05
C ARG A 63 -1.86 1.63 5.95
N ARG A 64 -2.14 1.07 4.77
CA ARG A 64 -3.22 0.08 4.60
C ARG A 64 -2.99 -1.15 5.48
N CYS A 65 -1.80 -1.76 5.40
CA CYS A 65 -1.47 -2.95 6.17
C CYS A 65 -1.50 -2.67 7.68
N ALA A 66 -1.01 -1.51 8.14
CA ALA A 66 -1.07 -1.14 9.55
C ALA A 66 -2.51 -0.99 10.06
N LEU A 67 -3.42 -0.44 9.24
CA LEU A 67 -4.84 -0.33 9.57
C LEU A 67 -5.55 -1.70 9.56
N GLU A 68 -5.20 -2.58 8.62
CA GLU A 68 -5.70 -3.97 8.59
C GLU A 68 -5.24 -4.74 9.84
N LEU A 69 -3.99 -4.53 10.28
CA LEU A 69 -3.48 -5.12 11.52
C LEU A 69 -4.15 -4.52 12.76
N ALA A 70 -4.32 -3.20 12.81
CA ALA A 70 -5.00 -2.53 13.93
C ALA A 70 -6.45 -2.99 14.06
N LEU A 71 -7.16 -3.19 12.94
CA LEU A 71 -8.52 -3.75 12.95
C LEU A 71 -8.57 -5.19 13.43
N LYS A 72 -7.56 -6.00 13.07
CA LYS A 72 -7.43 -7.39 13.53
C LYS A 72 -7.12 -7.46 15.02
N ASP A 73 -6.21 -6.63 15.49
CA ASP A 73 -5.87 -6.56 16.92
C ASP A 73 -7.05 -5.99 17.75
N ALA A 74 -7.93 -5.20 17.12
CA ALA A 74 -9.19 -4.73 17.66
C ALA A 74 -10.38 -5.70 17.45
N GLU A 75 -10.17 -6.92 16.93
CA GLU A 75 -11.27 -7.90 16.77
C GLU A 75 -11.90 -8.22 18.14
N GLY A 76 -13.07 -7.62 18.37
CA GLY A 76 -13.79 -7.66 19.66
C GLY A 76 -14.34 -6.30 20.07
N GLU A 77 -13.73 -5.21 19.58
CA GLU A 77 -14.19 -3.84 19.76
C GLU A 77 -14.63 -3.27 18.41
N ARG A 78 -15.87 -2.77 18.33
CA ARG A 78 -16.39 -2.15 17.11
C ARG A 78 -15.63 -0.84 16.89
N ASN A 79 -14.71 -0.81 15.92
CA ASN A 79 -13.91 0.38 15.60
C ASN A 79 -14.24 0.89 14.19
N ASP A 80 -15.35 1.62 14.08
CA ASP A 80 -15.85 2.21 12.83
C ASP A 80 -14.84 3.23 12.25
N GLU A 81 -14.07 3.89 13.12
CA GLU A 81 -13.05 4.86 12.72
C GLU A 81 -11.88 4.19 11.98
N LEU A 82 -11.34 3.08 12.49
CA LEU A 82 -10.29 2.33 11.81
C LEU A 82 -10.77 1.76 10.46
N MET A 83 -12.03 1.33 10.39
CA MET A 83 -12.66 0.87 9.15
C MET A 83 -12.76 1.99 8.11
N ASP A 84 -13.15 3.19 8.51
CA ASP A 84 -13.22 4.34 7.61
C ASP A 84 -11.83 4.82 7.18
N GLN A 85 -10.85 4.83 8.09
CA GLN A 85 -9.46 5.09 7.73
C GLN A 85 -8.91 4.05 6.74
N LEU A 86 -9.27 2.77 6.90
CA LEU A 86 -8.87 1.72 5.97
C LEU A 86 -9.49 1.92 4.58
N LYS A 87 -10.77 2.32 4.50
CA LYS A 87 -11.41 2.66 3.22
C LYS A 87 -10.71 3.82 2.53
N VAL A 88 -10.37 4.88 3.27
CA VAL A 88 -9.62 6.01 2.75
C VAL A 88 -8.25 5.57 2.26
N ALA A 89 -7.51 4.78 3.03
CA ALA A 89 -6.19 4.26 2.63
C ALA A 89 -6.26 3.41 1.36
N LYS A 90 -7.27 2.54 1.21
CA LYS A 90 -7.51 1.74 -0.01
C LYS A 90 -7.82 2.63 -1.21
N ARG A 91 -8.64 3.66 -1.02
CA ARG A 91 -8.97 4.61 -2.08
C ARG A 91 -7.75 5.42 -2.52
N ASP A 92 -6.98 5.95 -1.57
CA ASP A 92 -5.79 6.74 -1.85
C ASP A 92 -4.73 5.91 -2.59
N LEU A 93 -4.56 4.63 -2.21
CA LEU A 93 -3.73 3.66 -2.91
C LEU A 93 -4.19 3.43 -4.35
N ALA A 94 -5.49 3.19 -4.55
CA ALA A 94 -6.06 2.96 -5.88
C ALA A 94 -5.88 4.20 -6.78
N ILE A 95 -6.14 5.40 -6.26
CA ILE A 95 -5.91 6.67 -6.97
C ILE A 95 -4.42 6.79 -7.34
N PHE A 96 -3.52 6.51 -6.41
CA PHE A 96 -2.07 6.60 -6.64
C PHE A 96 -1.59 5.62 -7.73
N ARG A 97 -2.16 4.41 -7.77
CA ARG A 97 -1.89 3.40 -8.81
C ARG A 97 -2.54 3.73 -10.15
N GLY A 98 -3.42 4.74 -10.21
CA GLY A 98 -4.20 5.06 -11.40
C GLY A 98 -5.31 4.04 -11.66
N GLU A 99 -5.69 3.26 -10.65
CA GLU A 99 -6.87 2.41 -10.71
C GLU A 99 -8.10 3.32 -10.68
N ILE A 100 -8.93 3.24 -11.73
CA ILE A 100 -10.22 3.94 -11.76
C ILE A 100 -11.07 3.31 -10.66
N VAL A 101 -11.21 4.02 -9.54
CA VAL A 101 -12.12 3.62 -8.47
C VAL A 101 -13.52 3.83 -9.01
N ASP A 102 -14.16 2.76 -9.49
CA ASP A 102 -15.56 2.77 -9.93
C ASP A 102 -16.42 3.15 -8.71
N GLY A 103 -16.64 4.45 -8.58
CA GLY A 103 -17.37 5.05 -7.48
C GLY A 103 -18.85 4.80 -7.70
N ALA A 104 -19.35 3.68 -7.18
CA ALA A 104 -20.77 3.57 -6.87
C ALA A 104 -21.11 4.60 -5.77
N GLY A 105 -21.42 5.83 -6.20
CA GLY A 105 -21.85 6.92 -5.34
C GLY A 105 -21.27 8.29 -5.70
N GLY A 106 -21.47 8.75 -6.93
CA GLY A 106 -21.08 10.11 -7.36
C GLY A 106 -21.49 10.37 -8.80
N SER A 107 -22.77 10.59 -9.01
CA SER A 107 -23.38 10.95 -10.30
C SER A 107 -22.86 12.28 -10.88
N GLN A 108 -22.98 12.39 -12.21
CA GLN A 108 -23.03 13.63 -13.04
C GLN A 108 -21.63 14.17 -13.39
N GLY A 109 -21.09 14.00 -14.60
CA GLY A 109 -21.66 14.33 -15.91
C GLY A 109 -20.78 15.43 -16.52
N LEU A 110 -20.38 15.24 -17.79
CA LEU A 110 -19.46 16.04 -18.63
C LEU A 110 -17.96 15.73 -18.49
#